data_AF-A0A930FBU7-F1
#
_entry.id   AF-A0A930FBU7-F1
#
_cell.length_a   1.000
_cell.length_b   1.000
_cell.length_c   1.000
_cell.angle_alpha   90.00
_cell.angle_beta   90.00
_cell.angle_gamma   90.00
#
_symmetry.space_group_name_H-M   'P 1'
#
loop_
_entity.id
_entity.type
_entity.pdbx_description
1 polymer ?
#
loop_
_entity_poly.entity_id
_entity_poly.type
_entity_poly.pdbx_seq_one_letter_code
_entity_poly.pdbx_strand_id
1 'polypeptide(L)' 'MKGDDYMVLIFPDEIKKLEEIYGPYMDGCKLKEDAPQEAIDAFNKEGEWIHEQYRLAGME' A
#
# COMPACT_ATOMS: atom_id res chain seq x y z
N MET A 1 21.88 -16.99 -14.92
CA MET A 1 21.08 -15.81 -14.57
C MET A 1 20.68 -15.98 -13.12
N LYS A 2 21.15 -15.11 -12.22
CA LYS A 2 20.49 -14.99 -10.90
C LYS A 2 19.15 -14.33 -11.21
N GLY A 3 18.05 -15.03 -10.95
CA GLY A 3 16.74 -14.39 -11.01
C GLY A 3 16.76 -13.30 -9.96
N ASP A 4 16.40 -12.09 -10.34
CA ASP A 4 16.22 -11.04 -9.35
C ASP A 4 15.04 -11.47 -8.46
N ASP A 5 15.24 -11.51 -7.15
CA ASP A 5 14.23 -11.92 -6.18
C ASP A 5 13.18 -10.80 -6.04
N TYR A 6 12.25 -10.68 -7.00
CA TYR A 6 11.11 -9.76 -6.88
C TYR A 6 9.93 -10.45 -6.17
N MET A 7 9.36 -9.78 -5.18
CA MET A 7 8.11 -10.20 -4.55
C MET A 7 6.91 -9.77 -5.39
N VAL A 8 6.01 -10.72 -5.65
CA VAL A 8 4.68 -10.44 -6.20
C VAL A 8 3.67 -10.38 -5.06
N LEU A 9 3.16 -9.18 -4.78
CA LEU A 9 2.11 -8.97 -3.78
C LEU A 9 0.73 -9.25 -4.40
N ILE A 10 -0.02 -10.17 -3.78
CA ILE A 10 -1.43 -10.42 -4.12
C ILE A 10 -2.28 -9.74 -3.05
N PHE A 11 -2.88 -8.61 -3.41
CA PHE A 11 -3.69 -7.82 -2.50
C PHE A 11 -5.03 -8.51 -2.21
N PRO A 12 -5.37 -8.77 -0.94
CA PRO A 12 -6.70 -9.24 -0.58
C PRO A 12 -7.73 -8.12 -0.80
N ASP A 13 -9.00 -8.49 -1.00
CA ASP A 13 -10.06 -7.53 -1.36
C ASP A 13 -10.26 -6.42 -0.32
N GLU A 14 -9.99 -6.69 0.97
CA GLU A 14 -10.04 -5.64 2.01
C GLU A 14 -8.99 -4.55 1.77
N ILE A 15 -7.78 -4.92 1.34
CA ILE A 15 -6.71 -3.96 1.09
C ILE A 15 -6.97 -3.20 -0.22
N LYS A 16 -7.46 -3.88 -1.26
CA LYS A 16 -7.88 -3.21 -2.51
C LYS A 16 -8.94 -2.12 -2.28
N LYS A 17 -9.86 -2.33 -1.35
CA LYS A 17 -10.88 -1.33 -1.00
C LYS A 17 -10.29 -0.08 -0.36
N LEU A 18 -9.11 -0.15 0.25
CA LEU A 18 -8.44 1.03 0.79
C LEU A 18 -8.04 1.99 -0.34
N GLU A 19 -7.59 1.46 -1.48
CA GLU A 19 -7.28 2.25 -2.68
C GLU A 19 -8.50 3.03 -3.20
N GLU A 20 -9.71 2.46 -3.10
CA GLU A 20 -10.94 3.17 -3.47
C GLU A 20 -11.21 4.39 -2.57
N ILE A 21 -10.75 4.36 -1.31
CA ILE A 21 -10.92 5.44 -0.33
C ILE A 21 -9.90 6.54 -0.57
N TYR A 22 -8.61 6.19 -0.68
CA TYR A 22 -7.55 7.19 -0.75
C TYR A 22 -7.19 7.60 -2.19
N GLY A 23 -7.48 6.76 -3.19
CA GLY A 23 -7.13 6.95 -4.59
C GLY A 23 -7.54 8.31 -5.19
N PRO A 24 -8.77 8.81 -4.94
CA PRO A 24 -9.18 10.15 -5.39
C PRO A 24 -8.32 11.30 -4.85
N TYR A 25 -7.63 11.06 -3.74
CA TYR A 25 -6.77 12.01 -3.03
C TYR A 25 -5.29 11.82 -3.33
N MET A 26 -4.91 10.91 -4.24
CA MET A 26 -3.53 10.74 -4.66
C MET A 26 -3.12 11.81 -5.67
N ASP A 27 -1.90 12.33 -5.51
CA ASP A 27 -1.14 13.09 -6.50
C ASP A 27 0.21 12.40 -6.72
N GLY A 28 0.31 11.65 -7.82
CA GLY A 28 1.41 10.73 -8.05
C GLY A 28 1.47 9.64 -6.97
N CYS A 29 2.63 9.54 -6.29
CA CYS A 29 2.86 8.54 -5.22
C CYS A 29 2.59 9.07 -3.81
N LYS A 30 1.90 10.21 -3.68
CA LYS A 30 1.65 10.86 -2.38
C LYS A 30 0.18 11.23 -2.26
N LEU A 31 -0.33 11.26 -1.04
CA LEU A 31 -1.60 11.91 -0.74
C LEU A 31 -1.48 13.43 -0.89
N LYS A 32 -2.55 14.05 -1.39
CA LYS A 32 -2.73 15.51 -1.36
C LYS A 32 -2.73 16.01 0.09
N GLU A 33 -2.22 17.22 0.30
CA GLU A 33 -2.12 17.82 1.63
C GLU A 33 -3.49 18.04 2.30
N ASP A 34 -4.55 18.19 1.51
CA ASP A 34 -5.93 18.40 1.96
C ASP A 34 -6.76 17.10 1.99
N ALA A 35 -6.12 15.93 1.88
CA ALA A 35 -6.80 14.64 1.95
C ALA A 35 -7.56 14.50 3.30
N PRO A 36 -8.79 13.97 3.30
CA PRO A 36 -9.51 13.72 4.53
C PRO A 36 -8.79 12.67 5.37
N GLN A 37 -8.97 12.72 6.69
CA GLN A 37 -8.33 11.77 7.61
C GLN A 37 -8.62 10.30 7.24
N GLU A 38 -9.82 10.01 6.73
CA GLU A 38 -10.19 8.67 6.27
C GLU A 38 -9.29 8.15 5.12
N ALA A 39 -8.91 9.03 4.18
CA ALA A 39 -7.99 8.68 3.11
C ALA A 39 -6.56 8.48 3.63
N ILE A 40 -6.13 9.31 4.58
CA ILE A 40 -4.83 9.17 5.25
C ILE A 40 -4.74 7.83 5.99
N ASP A 41 -5.79 7.48 6.75
CA ASP A 41 -5.84 6.23 7.50
C ASP A 41 -5.86 5.01 6.57
N ALA A 42 -6.61 5.08 5.46
CA ALA A 42 -6.65 4.01 4.45
C ALA A 42 -5.29 3.79 3.77
N PHE A 43 -4.62 4.87 3.37
CA PHE A 43 -3.28 4.83 2.76
C PHE A 43 -2.25 4.23 3.73
N ASN A 44 -2.25 4.68 4.99
CA ASN A 44 -1.35 4.16 6.01
C ASN A 44 -1.62 2.68 6.31
N LYS A 45 -2.89 2.27 6.38
CA LYS A 45 -3.25 0.86 6.63
C LYS A 45 -2.77 -0.06 5.51
N GLU A 46 -2.86 0.35 4.25
CA GLU A 46 -2.27 -0.42 3.14
C GLU A 46 -0.74 -0.45 3.24
N GLY A 47 -0.10 0.69 3.52
CA GLY A 47 1.35 0.77 3.69
C GLY A 47 1.88 -0.18 4.77
N GLU A 48 1.26 -0.18 5.94
CA GLU A 48 1.58 -1.13 7.03
C GLU A 48 1.40 -2.59 6.62
N TRP A 49 0.35 -2.90 5.85
CA TRP A 49 0.13 -4.25 5.34
C TRP A 49 1.24 -4.67 4.37
N ILE A 50 1.64 -3.78 3.45
CA ILE A 50 2.75 -4.02 2.51
C ILE A 50 4.06 -4.26 3.28
N HIS A 51 4.37 -3.41 4.26
CA HIS A 51 5.56 -3.58 5.12
C HIS A 51 5.54 -4.93 5.83
N GLU A 52 4.40 -5.36 6.36
CA GLU A 52 4.26 -6.67 6.98
C GLU A 52 4.52 -7.82 5.99
N GLN A 53 4.08 -7.71 4.73
CA GLN A 53 4.40 -8.73 3.73
C GLN A 53 5.89 -8.82 3.46
N TYR A 54 6.60 -7.69 3.36
CA TYR A 54 8.06 -7.67 3.21
C TYR A 54 8.77 -8.31 4.41
N ARG A 55 8.32 -8.03 5.63
CA ARG A 55 8.80 -8.69 6.86
C ARG A 55 8.63 -10.20 6.82
N LEU A 56 7.43 -10.66 6.48
CA LEU A 56 7.11 -12.09 6.42
C LEU A 56 7.94 -12.84 5.37
N ALA A 57 8.35 -12.16 4.31
CA ALA A 57 9.24 -12.72 3.29
C ALA A 57 10.73 -12.59 3.62
N GLY A 58 11.10 -11.98 4.76
CA GLY A 58 12.50 -11.82 5.17
C GLY A 58 13.29 -10.84 4.32
N MET A 59 12.63 -9.81 3.77
CA MET A 59 13.23 -8.78 2.91
C MET A 59 13.33 -7.39 3.57
N GLU A 60 13.12 -7.32 4.89
CA GLU A 60 13.32 -6.08 5.68
C GLU A 60 14.77 -5.93 6.15
#